data_AF-D7U5J3-F1
#
_entry.id   AF-D7U5J3-F1
#
_cell.length_a   1.000
_cell.length_b   1.000
_cell.length_c   1.000
_cell.angle_alpha   90.00
_cell.angle_beta   90.00
_cell.angle_gamma   90.00
#
_symmetry.space_group_name_H-M   'P 1'
#
loop_
_entity.id
_entity.type
_entity.pdbx_description
1 polymer ?
#
loop_
_entity_poly.entity_id
_entity_poly.type
_entity_poly.pdbx_seq_one_letter_code
_entity_poly.pdbx_strand_id
1 'polypeptide(L)'
;MLLQFLDEHCMKENQKLGLENSEEADQEERIVSAFDFLYLPIDFDTGMNKSYAFVNFTHPKAVWRFHFASHNQKWELFHSKKIREIVCAKIQGKEALVKHFEKMSFACEWDEFLPLCFSPARDGSRELVKQSTVGSRVDA
;
A
#
# COMPACT_ATOMS: atom_id res chain seq x y z
N MET A 1 -7.01 -4.63 7.92
CA MET A 1 -8.01 -3.93 7.06
C MET A 1 -7.43 -3.49 5.72
N LEU A 2 -6.67 -2.38 5.60
CA LEU A 2 -6.03 -1.99 4.33
C LEU A 2 -4.70 -2.70 4.08
N LEU A 3 -3.80 -2.72 5.08
CA LEU A 3 -2.52 -3.42 4.96
C LEU A 3 -2.71 -4.90 4.60
N GLN A 4 -3.61 -5.58 5.33
CA GLN A 4 -3.99 -6.96 5.03
C GLN A 4 -4.58 -7.13 3.62
N PHE A 5 -5.41 -6.19 3.15
CA PHE A 5 -5.96 -6.24 1.80
C PHE A 5 -4.86 -6.15 0.73
N LEU A 6 -3.86 -5.29 0.95
CA LEU A 6 -2.69 -5.18 0.06
C LEU A 6 -1.82 -6.44 0.11
N ASP A 7 -1.58 -6.99 1.30
CA ASP A 7 -0.85 -8.25 1.46
C ASP A 7 -1.58 -9.41 0.75
N GLU A 8 -2.89 -9.54 0.93
CA GLU A 8 -3.71 -10.57 0.28
C GLU A 8 -3.72 -10.42 -1.24
N HIS A 9 -3.76 -9.18 -1.76
CA HIS A 9 -3.62 -8.94 -3.18
C HIS A 9 -2.26 -9.38 -3.70
N CYS A 10 -1.17 -8.94 -3.07
CA CYS A 10 0.19 -9.29 -3.48
C CYS A 10 0.41 -10.80 -3.44
N MET A 11 -0.04 -11.47 -2.37
CA MET A 11 0.03 -12.92 -2.22
C MET A 11 -0.66 -13.64 -3.39
N LYS A 12 -1.89 -13.22 -3.74
CA LYS A 12 -2.66 -13.83 -4.84
C LYS A 12 -1.99 -13.61 -6.19
N GLU A 13 -1.51 -12.40 -6.47
CA GLU A 13 -0.81 -12.12 -7.74
C GLU A 13 0.50 -12.90 -7.85
N ASN A 14 1.27 -12.99 -6.76
CA ASN A 14 2.53 -13.71 -6.76
C ASN A 14 2.35 -15.23 -6.86
N GLN A 15 1.26 -15.78 -6.32
CA GLN A 15 0.90 -17.20 -6.52
C GLN A 15 0.61 -17.53 -7.99
N LYS A 16 -0.04 -16.64 -8.74
CA LYS A 16 -0.29 -16.85 -10.18
C LYS A 16 1.01 -16.99 -10.96
N LEU A 17 2.02 -16.17 -10.63
CA LEU A 17 3.34 -16.25 -11.26
C LEU A 17 4.06 -17.58 -11.00
N GLY A 18 3.84 -18.20 -9.84
CA GLY A 18 4.40 -19.51 -9.53
C GLY A 18 3.75 -20.68 -10.30
N LEU A 19 2.49 -20.51 -10.72
CA LEU A 19 1.72 -21.51 -11.46
C LEU A 19 1.96 -21.44 -12.98
N GLU A 20 2.34 -20.27 -13.49
CA GLU A 20 2.58 -20.00 -14.92
C GLU A 20 4.01 -20.33 -15.38
N ASN A 21 4.75 -21.17 -14.65
CA ASN A 21 6.10 -21.62 -15.02
C ASN A 21 6.07 -22.59 -16.23
N SER A 22 5.68 -22.11 -17.42
CA SER A 22 6.20 -22.63 -18.68
C SER A 22 7.61 -22.10 -18.89
N GLU A 23 8.52 -22.95 -19.37
CA GLU A 23 9.98 -22.79 -19.38
C GLU A 23 10.54 -21.62 -20.23
N GLU A 24 9.69 -20.69 -20.68
CA GLU A 24 10.02 -19.57 -21.58
C GLU A 24 9.44 -18.22 -21.11
N ALA A 25 9.13 -18.04 -19.82
CA ALA A 25 8.67 -16.74 -19.32
C ALA A 25 9.82 -15.71 -19.32
N ASP A 26 9.66 -14.63 -20.08
CA ASP A 26 10.58 -13.47 -20.09
C ASP A 26 10.83 -12.98 -18.65
N GLN A 27 12.04 -12.47 -18.34
CA GLN A 27 12.37 -11.91 -17.01
C GLN A 27 11.35 -10.86 -16.53
N GLU A 28 10.69 -10.20 -17.47
CA GLU A 28 9.68 -9.18 -17.28
C GLU A 28 8.34 -9.75 -16.73
N GLU A 29 8.05 -11.05 -16.86
CA GLU A 29 6.89 -11.72 -16.26
C GLU A 29 7.10 -12.09 -14.79
N ARG A 30 8.35 -12.34 -14.36
CA ARG A 30 8.70 -12.69 -12.97
C ARG A 30 8.69 -11.51 -11.98
N ILE A 31 8.15 -10.37 -12.37
CA ILE A 31 8.04 -9.21 -11.48
C ILE A 31 7.08 -9.54 -10.34
N VAL A 32 7.59 -9.54 -9.11
CA VAL A 32 6.81 -9.73 -7.88
C VAL A 32 5.96 -8.49 -7.59
N SER A 33 4.68 -8.70 -7.28
CA SER A 33 3.82 -7.67 -6.71
C SER A 33 4.20 -7.43 -5.27
N ALA A 34 4.77 -6.26 -4.98
CA ALA A 34 5.12 -5.84 -3.62
C ALA A 34 4.96 -4.34 -3.42
N PHE A 35 4.81 -3.90 -2.18
CA PHE A 35 4.71 -2.49 -1.79
C PHE A 35 5.61 -2.16 -0.60
N ASP A 36 6.13 -0.93 -0.57
CA ASP A 36 7.17 -0.52 0.39
C ASP A 36 6.87 0.80 1.12
N PHE A 37 5.73 1.42 0.80
CA PHE A 37 5.18 2.59 1.49
C PHE A 37 3.66 2.49 1.58
N LEU A 38 3.10 2.85 2.74
CA LEU A 38 1.66 2.94 2.97
C LEU A 38 1.34 4.13 3.89
N TYR A 39 0.37 4.96 3.51
CA TYR A 39 -0.18 5.98 4.40
C TYR A 39 -1.70 6.06 4.27
N LEU A 40 -2.40 5.91 5.40
CA LEU A 40 -3.86 6.07 5.52
C LEU A 40 -4.13 7.17 6.54
N PRO A 41 -4.40 8.41 6.10
CA PRO A 41 -4.71 9.51 7.01
C PRO A 41 -5.97 9.23 7.81
N ILE A 42 -5.89 9.50 9.11
CA ILE A 42 -7.00 9.46 10.04
C ILE A 42 -7.48 10.88 10.33
N ASP A 43 -8.78 11.04 10.41
CA ASP A 43 -9.45 12.18 11.00
C ASP A 43 -9.65 11.88 12.49
N PHE A 44 -8.92 12.59 13.35
CA PHE A 44 -8.89 12.32 14.80
C PHE A 44 -10.14 12.83 15.52
N ASP A 45 -10.87 13.79 14.94
CA ASP A 45 -12.14 14.24 15.50
C ASP A 45 -13.20 13.12 15.41
N THR A 46 -13.16 12.34 14.33
CA THR A 46 -14.14 11.27 14.06
C THR A 46 -13.62 9.86 14.33
N GLY A 47 -12.30 9.70 14.51
CA GLY A 47 -11.62 8.40 14.60
C GLY A 47 -11.67 7.58 13.30
N MET A 48 -12.09 8.19 12.18
CA MET A 48 -12.26 7.52 10.89
C MET A 48 -11.15 7.89 9.92
N ASN A 49 -10.88 7.03 8.94
CA ASN A 49 -9.96 7.42 7.87
C ASN A 49 -10.57 8.52 6.97
N LYS A 50 -9.71 9.37 6.40
CA LYS A 50 -10.10 10.44 5.46
C LYS A 50 -10.52 9.92 4.08
N SER A 51 -10.77 8.62 3.94
CA SER A 51 -11.26 7.96 2.73
C SER A 51 -10.31 7.95 1.53
N TYR A 52 -9.02 8.21 1.74
CA TYR A 52 -7.97 8.01 0.73
C TYR A 52 -6.70 7.44 1.38
N ALA A 53 -5.83 6.83 0.57
CA ALA A 53 -4.55 6.32 1.03
C ALA A 53 -3.48 6.46 -0.07
N PHE A 54 -2.22 6.52 0.34
CA PHE A 54 -1.07 6.43 -0.56
C PHE A 54 -0.41 5.06 -0.41
N VAL A 55 -0.14 4.41 -1.54
CA VAL A 55 0.56 3.13 -1.60
C VAL A 55 1.65 3.23 -2.66
N ASN A 56 2.90 2.92 -2.31
CA ASN A 56 3.97 2.79 -3.29
C ASN A 56 4.23 1.32 -3.56
N PHE A 57 3.93 0.87 -4.78
CA PHE A 57 4.36 -0.45 -5.25
C PHE A 57 5.79 -0.36 -5.76
N THR A 58 6.53 -1.46 -5.65
CA THR A 58 7.95 -1.53 -6.08
C THR A 58 8.12 -1.55 -7.59
N HIS A 59 7.05 -1.86 -8.35
CA HIS A 59 7.09 -1.92 -9.81
C HIS A 59 5.78 -1.46 -10.46
N PRO A 60 5.82 -0.74 -11.61
CA PRO A 60 4.62 -0.32 -12.34
C PRO A 60 3.67 -1.46 -12.71
N LYS A 61 4.20 -2.64 -13.06
CA LYS A 61 3.37 -3.83 -13.33
C LYS A 61 2.53 -4.26 -12.12
N ALA A 62 3.07 -4.15 -10.91
CA ALA A 62 2.32 -4.44 -9.69
C ALA A 62 1.18 -3.44 -9.48
N VAL A 63 1.40 -2.16 -9.81
CA VAL A 63 0.35 -1.14 -9.82
C VAL A 63 -0.78 -1.53 -10.78
N TRP A 64 -0.44 -1.96 -12.00
CA TRP A 64 -1.43 -2.38 -12.99
C TRP A 64 -2.24 -3.59 -12.54
N ARG A 65 -1.60 -4.62 -11.99
CA ARG A 65 -2.30 -5.79 -11.42
C ARG A 65 -3.27 -5.37 -10.32
N PHE A 66 -2.83 -4.48 -9.42
CA PHE A 66 -3.68 -3.94 -8.37
C PHE A 66 -4.85 -3.12 -8.92
N HIS A 67 -4.59 -2.26 -9.90
CA HIS A 67 -5.60 -1.44 -10.54
C HIS A 67 -6.68 -2.30 -11.19
N PHE A 68 -6.31 -3.28 -12.03
CA PHE A 68 -7.29 -4.16 -12.67
C PHE A 68 -8.10 -5.00 -11.69
N ALA A 69 -7.48 -5.44 -10.59
CA ALA A 69 -8.17 -6.25 -9.59
C ALA A 69 -9.09 -5.43 -8.66
N SER A 70 -8.77 -4.16 -8.41
CA SER A 70 -9.35 -3.42 -7.28
C SER A 70 -10.05 -2.12 -7.64
N HIS A 71 -9.77 -1.53 -8.81
CA HIS A 71 -10.40 -0.30 -9.28
C HIS A 71 -11.88 -0.53 -9.64
N ASN A 72 -12.74 0.42 -9.32
CA ASN A 72 -14.20 0.35 -9.47
C ASN A 72 -14.87 -0.84 -8.75
N GLN A 73 -14.21 -1.40 -7.74
CA GLN A 73 -14.76 -2.47 -6.91
C GLN A 73 -15.24 -1.94 -5.56
N LYS A 74 -16.26 -2.56 -4.97
CA LYS A 74 -16.82 -2.17 -3.67
C LYS A 74 -15.95 -2.64 -2.51
N TRP A 75 -15.98 -1.92 -1.40
CA TRP A 75 -15.43 -2.43 -0.14
C TRP A 75 -16.34 -3.52 0.43
N GLU A 76 -15.81 -4.74 0.54
CA GLU A 76 -16.54 -5.90 1.08
C GLU A 76 -16.74 -5.83 2.60
N LEU A 77 -16.03 -4.93 3.28
CA LEU A 77 -16.10 -4.74 4.72
C LEU A 77 -17.05 -3.58 5.10
N PHE A 78 -17.62 -3.67 6.30
CA PHE A 78 -18.46 -2.63 6.92
C PHE A 78 -19.75 -2.27 6.17
N HIS A 79 -20.25 -3.17 5.30
CA HIS A 79 -21.41 -2.89 4.44
C HIS A 79 -21.25 -1.56 3.67
N SER A 80 -20.00 -1.21 3.37
CA SER A 80 -19.66 0.07 2.76
C SER A 80 -20.18 0.10 1.33
N LYS A 81 -20.95 1.13 1.01
CA LYS A 81 -21.39 1.42 -0.37
C LYS A 81 -20.30 2.12 -1.18
N LYS A 82 -19.15 2.44 -0.57
CA LYS A 82 -18.04 3.14 -1.25
C LYS A 82 -17.42 2.24 -2.31
N ILE A 83 -17.14 2.83 -3.47
CA ILE A 83 -16.44 2.22 -4.59
C ILE A 83 -15.00 2.71 -4.55
N ARG A 84 -14.04 1.79 -4.74
CA ARG A 84 -12.62 2.13 -4.80
C ARG A 84 -12.30 2.83 -6.12
N GLU A 85 -11.76 4.02 -6.03
CA GLU A 85 -11.10 4.70 -7.13
C GLU A 85 -9.59 4.65 -6.90
N ILE A 86 -8.85 4.27 -7.93
CA ILE A 86 -7.39 4.19 -7.91
C ILE A 86 -6.87 5.12 -8.99
N VAL A 87 -6.04 6.07 -8.59
CA VAL A 87 -5.42 7.08 -9.46
C VAL A 87 -3.95 7.23 -9.13
N CYS A 88 -3.16 7.68 -10.10
CA CYS A 88 -1.75 8.01 -9.85
C CYS A 88 -1.65 9.23 -8.92
N ALA A 89 -0.88 9.11 -7.85
CA ALA A 89 -0.59 10.23 -6.95
C ALA A 89 0.28 11.30 -7.64
N LYS A 90 0.16 12.56 -7.20
CA LYS A 90 1.01 13.65 -7.70
C LYS A 90 2.49 13.46 -7.35
N ILE A 91 2.77 12.88 -6.19
CA ILE A 91 4.12 12.52 -5.73
C ILE A 91 4.31 11.04 -6.03
N GLN A 92 5.34 10.70 -6.80
CA GLN A 92 5.60 9.35 -7.29
C GLN A 92 6.92 8.82 -6.72
N GLY A 93 6.93 7.55 -6.31
CA GLY A 93 8.10 6.86 -5.77
C GLY A 93 8.28 7.02 -4.26
N LYS A 94 8.79 5.96 -3.62
CA LYS A 94 9.05 5.91 -2.17
C LYS A 94 9.91 7.07 -1.68
N GLU A 95 11.04 7.34 -2.33
CA GLU A 95 11.97 8.39 -1.89
C GLU A 95 11.32 9.77 -1.85
N ALA A 96 10.53 10.11 -2.88
CA ALA A 96 9.82 11.38 -2.94
C ALA A 96 8.71 11.46 -1.88
N LEU A 97 7.99 10.36 -1.63
CA LEU A 97 6.99 10.28 -0.57
C LEU A 97 7.63 10.44 0.82
N VAL A 98 8.72 9.73 1.09
CA VAL A 98 9.47 9.85 2.35
C VAL A 98 9.94 11.28 2.56
N LYS A 99 10.59 11.88 1.55
CA LYS A 99 11.07 13.27 1.60
C LYS A 99 9.95 14.30 1.79
N HIS A 100 8.74 13.98 1.31
CA HIS A 100 7.58 14.83 1.51
C HIS A 100 7.08 14.74 2.95
N PHE A 101 6.85 13.53 3.45
CA PHE A 101 6.25 13.30 4.76
C PHE A 101 7.23 13.46 5.93
N GLU A 102 8.54 13.32 5.71
CA GLU A 102 9.56 13.53 6.77
C GLU A 102 9.49 14.96 7.35
N LYS A 103 9.03 15.92 6.55
CA LYS A 103 8.92 17.34 6.91
C LYS A 103 7.58 17.68 7.55
N MET A 104 6.67 16.71 7.63
CA MET A 104 5.32 16.92 8.16
C MET A 104 5.27 16.55 9.64
N SER A 105 4.46 17.31 10.37
CA SER A 105 4.02 17.00 11.73
C SER A 105 2.59 16.51 11.71
N PHE A 106 2.32 15.41 12.38
CA PHE A 106 1.00 14.80 12.46
C PHE A 106 0.48 14.93 13.89
N ALA A 107 -0.60 15.69 14.05
CA ALA A 107 -1.34 15.75 15.30
C ALA A 107 -2.11 14.44 15.45
N CYS A 108 -1.53 13.46 16.13
CA CYS A 108 -2.12 12.13 16.28
C CYS A 108 -1.70 11.47 17.59
N GLU A 109 -2.58 10.63 18.14
CA GLU A 109 -2.31 9.97 19.43
C GLU A 109 -1.25 8.88 19.33
N TRP A 110 -1.16 8.17 18.19
CA TRP A 110 -0.35 6.97 18.05
C TRP A 110 0.52 7.02 16.80
N ASP A 111 1.77 6.55 16.91
CA ASP A 111 2.72 6.48 15.78
C ASP A 111 2.23 5.55 14.66
N GLU A 112 1.28 4.65 14.93
CA GLU A 112 0.64 3.78 13.94
C GLU A 112 -0.14 4.55 12.87
N PHE A 113 -0.49 5.81 13.13
CA PHE A 113 -1.15 6.69 12.17
C PHE A 113 -0.19 7.46 11.28
N LEU A 114 1.11 7.36 11.53
CA LEU A 114 2.13 7.94 10.66
C LEU A 114 2.28 7.11 9.37
N PRO A 115 2.75 7.73 8.28
CA PRO A 115 3.15 6.99 7.09
C PRO A 115 4.16 5.88 7.40
N LEU A 116 3.94 4.70 6.83
CA LEU A 116 4.73 3.50 7.06
C LEU A 116 5.65 3.21 5.87
N CYS A 117 6.90 2.90 6.17
CA CYS A 117 7.88 2.33 5.26
C CYS A 117 8.20 0.89 5.63
N PHE A 118 8.37 0.04 4.62
CA PHE A 118 8.74 -1.36 4.77
C PHE A 118 10.12 -1.63 4.14
N SER A 119 10.92 -2.48 4.80
CA SER A 119 12.18 -3.00 4.27
C SER A 119 12.43 -4.43 4.79
N PRO A 120 12.48 -5.45 3.92
CA PRO A 120 12.16 -5.40 2.49
C PRO A 120 10.70 -5.02 2.22
N ALA A 121 10.36 -4.83 0.94
CA ALA A 121 8.98 -4.58 0.52
C ALA A 121 8.08 -5.76 0.90
N ARG A 122 6.80 -5.48 1.17
CA ARG A 122 5.79 -6.49 1.48
C ARG A 122 5.26 -7.09 0.19
N ASP A 123 5.42 -8.40 0.03
CA ASP A 123 5.00 -9.16 -1.15
C ASP A 123 3.81 -10.11 -0.86
N GLY A 124 3.23 -10.01 0.33
CA GLY A 124 2.13 -10.87 0.77
C GLY A 124 2.55 -12.24 1.32
N SER A 125 3.85 -12.56 1.38
CA SER A 125 4.39 -13.78 2.02
C SER A 125 4.09 -13.87 3.53
N ARG A 126 3.73 -12.74 4.15
CA ARG A 126 3.55 -12.56 5.61
C ARG A 126 4.84 -12.75 6.41
N GLU A 127 6.00 -12.76 5.76
CA GLU A 127 7.27 -12.70 6.43
C GLU A 127 7.40 -11.41 7.27
N LEU A 128 8.20 -11.48 8.33
CA LEU A 128 8.44 -10.34 9.20
C LEU A 128 9.29 -9.32 8.45
N VAL A 129 8.72 -8.16 8.13
CA VAL A 129 9.44 -7.04 7.51
C VAL A 129 9.72 -5.95 8.54
N LYS A 130 10.85 -5.24 8.39
CA LYS A 130 11.12 -4.06 9.21
C LYS A 130 10.12 -2.96 8.81
N GLN A 131 9.34 -2.51 9.77
CA GLN A 131 8.45 -1.36 9.64
C GLN A 131 9.10 -0.13 10.30
N SER A 132 8.95 1.03 9.67
CA SER A 132 9.38 2.32 10.21
C SER A 132 8.35 3.39 9.87
N THR A 133 8.20 4.39 10.73
CA THR A 133 7.32 5.54 10.52
C THR A 133 8.07 6.70 9.86
N VAL A 134 7.36 7.59 9.17
CA VAL A 134 7.93 8.78 8.52
C VAL A 134 7.25 10.05 9.02
N GLY A 135 8.07 11.05 9.34
CA GLY A 135 7.62 12.33 9.89
C GLY A 135 7.60 12.34 11.41
N SER A 136 7.03 13.40 11.98
CA SER A 136 7.02 13.62 13.43
C SER A 136 5.60 13.62 13.97
N ARG A 137 5.38 12.93 15.10
CA ARG A 137 4.14 13.02 15.86
C ARG A 137 4.19 14.25 16.75
N VAL A 138 3.07 14.98 16.79
CA VAL A 138 2.80 16.02 17.79
C VAL A 138 1.54 15.63 18.54
N ASP A 139 1.47 15.99 19.83
CA ASP A 139 0.30 15.70 20.64
C ASP A 139 -0.94 16.41 20.05
N ALA A 140 -2.03 15.66 19.91
CA ALA A 140 -3.30 16.13 19.35
C ALA A 140 -4.12 16.90 20.38
#